data_AF-A0AB73K9D9-F1
#
_entry.id   AF-A0AB73K9D9-F1
#
_cell.length_a   1.000
_cell.length_b   1.000
_cell.length_c   1.000
_cell.angle_alpha   90.00
_cell.angle_beta   90.00
_cell.angle_gamma   90.00
#
_symmetry.space_group_name_H-M   'P 1'
#
loop_
_entity.id
_entity.type
_entity.pdbx_description
1 polymer ?
#
loop_
_entity_poly.entity_id
_entity_poly.type
_entity_poly.pdbx_seq_one_letter_code
_entity_poly.pdbx_strand_id
1 'polypeptide(L)'
;MKKNKFIYIIIISFFLLLAVLVNCYPPKKPKGKPNIYHLLSNYYGQFYVFDNFQDNENCIKYLFNFAKKNKGYLIIMTNKNTYKFDDGVPFIQDTVSLLFAFSRERELDGNDTNNRNFRIRTKSDPIQINFKNVQGRNNEKIPLKKISADFDSLNVNIVQNFLDYSYHDYDTQKQFEDYIYELYNKKDSLKIRQVYHNYGKWFEIDIL
;
A
#
# COMPACT_ATOMS: atom_id res chain seq x y z
N MET A 1 58.25 -18.21 -2.90
CA MET A 1 56.82 -18.44 -3.23
C MET A 1 55.80 -18.09 -2.12
N LYS A 2 56.19 -17.84 -0.84
CA LYS A 2 55.21 -17.50 0.23
C LYS A 2 54.69 -16.05 0.20
N LYS A 3 55.49 -15.08 -0.26
CA LYS A 3 55.12 -13.64 -0.31
C LYS A 3 53.93 -13.34 -1.24
N ASN A 4 53.81 -14.03 -2.38
CA ASN A 4 52.72 -13.78 -3.33
C ASN A 4 51.36 -14.25 -2.79
N LYS A 5 51.32 -15.37 -2.03
CA LYS A 5 50.06 -15.88 -1.43
C LYS A 5 49.44 -14.90 -0.43
N PHE A 6 50.28 -14.17 0.33
CA PHE A 6 49.82 -13.19 1.30
C PHE A 6 49.14 -11.99 0.63
N ILE A 7 49.66 -11.55 -0.52
CA ILE A 7 49.08 -10.46 -1.32
C ILE A 7 47.70 -10.86 -1.87
N TYR A 8 47.54 -12.09 -2.37
CA TYR A 8 46.24 -12.56 -2.86
C TYR A 8 45.18 -12.63 -1.74
N ILE A 9 45.57 -13.03 -0.53
CA ILE A 9 44.65 -13.05 0.62
C ILE A 9 44.18 -11.64 0.96
N ILE A 10 45.08 -10.66 1.00
CA ILE A 10 44.72 -9.25 1.26
C ILE A 10 43.75 -8.72 0.19
N ILE A 11 44.01 -9.01 -1.08
CA ILE A 11 43.15 -8.58 -2.19
C ILE A 11 41.76 -9.21 -2.08
N ILE A 12 41.66 -10.52 -1.83
CA ILE A 12 40.38 -11.22 -1.70
C ILE A 12 39.59 -10.69 -0.49
N SER A 13 40.25 -10.49 0.65
CA SER A 13 39.63 -9.89 1.84
C SER A 13 39.12 -8.48 1.59
N PHE A 14 39.86 -7.67 0.83
CA PHE A 14 39.42 -6.31 0.46
C PHE A 14 38.18 -6.33 -0.44
N PHE A 15 38.12 -7.23 -1.43
CA PHE A 15 36.93 -7.38 -2.29
C PHE A 15 35.71 -7.91 -1.54
N LEU A 16 35.91 -8.84 -0.59
CA LEU A 16 34.84 -9.30 0.30
C LEU A 16 34.31 -8.17 1.18
N LEU A 17 35.21 -7.34 1.74
CA LEU A 17 34.82 -6.17 2.53
C LEU A 17 34.08 -5.13 1.69
N LEU A 18 34.51 -4.89 0.44
CA LEU A 18 33.83 -3.99 -0.48
C LEU A 18 32.44 -4.51 -0.86
N ALA A 19 32.29 -5.81 -1.10
CA ALA A 19 31.01 -6.44 -1.38
C ALA A 19 30.04 -6.34 -0.18
N VAL A 20 30.54 -6.54 1.05
CA VAL A 20 29.76 -6.33 2.27
C VAL A 20 29.38 -4.86 2.42
N LEU A 21 30.31 -3.92 2.21
CA LEU A 21 30.02 -2.49 2.29
C LEU A 21 28.97 -2.04 1.26
N VAL A 22 29.07 -2.51 0.02
CA VAL A 22 28.09 -2.22 -1.05
C VAL A 22 26.72 -2.83 -0.74
N ASN A 23 26.66 -4.04 -0.16
CA ASN A 23 25.40 -4.63 0.31
C ASN A 23 24.85 -3.99 1.61
N CYS A 24 25.71 -3.36 2.41
CA CYS A 24 25.33 -2.64 3.63
C CYS A 24 24.93 -1.19 3.36
N TYR A 25 25.03 -0.68 2.13
CA TYR A 25 24.36 0.57 1.78
C TYR A 25 22.87 0.28 1.58
N PRO A 26 21.99 0.65 2.52
CA PRO A 26 20.57 0.57 2.26
C PRO A 26 20.27 1.38 0.99
N PRO A 27 19.28 0.96 0.17
CA PRO A 27 18.90 1.69 -1.03
C PRO A 27 18.78 3.17 -0.67
N LYS A 28 19.39 4.04 -1.49
CA LYS A 28 19.43 5.49 -1.25
C LYS A 28 18.01 5.94 -0.93
N LYS A 29 17.81 6.42 0.30
CA LYS A 29 16.54 7.03 0.68
C LYS A 29 16.22 8.11 -0.36
N PRO A 30 14.97 8.16 -0.86
CA PRO A 30 14.59 9.17 -1.81
C PRO A 30 14.91 10.56 -1.26
N LYS A 31 15.58 11.39 -2.08
CA LYS A 31 16.00 12.74 -1.68
C LYS A 31 14.87 13.72 -1.98
N GLY A 32 14.12 14.11 -0.96
CA GLY A 32 13.08 15.13 -1.09
C GLY A 32 11.89 14.89 -0.16
N LYS A 33 10.97 15.85 -0.14
CA LYS A 33 9.68 15.67 0.55
C LYS A 33 8.79 14.75 -0.30
N PRO A 34 8.10 13.77 0.32
CA PRO A 34 7.10 12.96 -0.40
C PRO A 34 6.07 13.86 -1.07
N ASN A 35 5.83 13.66 -2.36
CA ASN A 35 4.91 14.49 -3.13
C ASN A 35 4.21 13.68 -4.22
N ILE A 36 2.90 13.83 -4.32
CA ILE A 36 2.12 13.22 -5.40
C ILE A 36 1.84 14.30 -6.45
N TYR A 37 2.31 14.08 -7.68
CA TYR A 37 2.08 14.98 -8.79
C TYR A 37 1.40 14.26 -9.96
N HIS A 38 0.59 15.01 -10.71
CA HIS A 38 -0.12 14.51 -11.89
C HIS A 38 0.85 14.25 -13.04
N LEU A 39 0.72 13.09 -13.68
CA LEU A 39 1.50 12.72 -14.85
C LEU A 39 0.69 12.87 -16.13
N LEU A 40 -0.49 12.22 -16.16
CA LEU A 40 -1.34 12.18 -17.35
C LEU A 40 -2.76 11.76 -16.96
N SER A 41 -3.77 12.25 -17.68
CA SER A 41 -5.14 11.74 -17.60
C SER A 41 -5.58 11.29 -18.98
N ASN A 42 -6.26 10.15 -19.05
CA ASN A 42 -6.82 9.61 -20.29
C ASN A 42 -8.18 8.94 -20.00
N TYR A 43 -8.73 8.26 -21.01
CA TYR A 43 -9.97 7.50 -20.88
C TYR A 43 -9.91 6.41 -19.79
N TYR A 44 -8.73 5.82 -19.55
CA TYR A 44 -8.55 4.73 -18.60
C TYR A 44 -8.45 5.20 -17.15
N GLY A 45 -8.00 6.43 -16.89
CA GLY A 45 -7.88 6.96 -15.55
C GLY A 45 -6.96 8.16 -15.44
N GLN A 46 -6.67 8.51 -14.19
CA GLN A 46 -5.77 9.61 -13.83
C GLN A 46 -4.48 9.02 -13.25
N PHE A 47 -3.36 9.29 -13.90
CA PHE A 47 -2.05 8.77 -13.59
C PHE A 47 -1.26 9.82 -12.82
N TYR A 48 -0.72 9.42 -11.68
CA TYR A 48 0.08 10.25 -10.79
C TYR A 48 1.37 9.54 -10.44
N VAL A 49 2.37 10.31 -10.06
CA VAL A 49 3.63 9.81 -9.52
C VAL A 49 3.75 10.25 -8.07
N PHE A 50 4.00 9.29 -7.18
CA PHE A 50 4.34 9.56 -5.79
C PHE A 50 5.85 9.60 -5.64
N ASP A 51 6.41 10.77 -5.94
CA ASP A 51 7.85 10.99 -5.83
C ASP A 51 8.30 10.95 -4.37
N ASN A 52 9.49 10.41 -4.18
CA ASN A 52 10.10 10.22 -2.88
C ASN A 52 9.27 9.39 -1.88
N PHE A 53 8.45 8.44 -2.37
CA PHE A 53 7.72 7.52 -1.51
C PHE A 53 8.65 6.75 -0.57
N GLN A 54 8.25 6.65 0.69
CA GLN A 54 8.91 5.83 1.70
C GLN A 54 7.85 4.91 2.30
N ASP A 55 8.17 3.63 2.46
CA ASP A 55 7.23 2.66 3.03
C ASP A 55 7.10 2.84 4.56
N ASN A 56 6.32 3.84 4.95
CA ASN A 56 6.03 4.18 6.34
C ASN A 56 4.65 4.80 6.49
N GLU A 57 4.20 4.86 7.74
CA GLU A 57 2.86 5.32 8.13
C GLU A 57 2.53 6.73 7.61
N ASN A 58 3.49 7.67 7.60
CA ASN A 58 3.25 9.05 7.14
C ASN A 58 2.98 9.12 5.63
N CYS A 59 3.77 8.40 4.83
CA CYS A 59 3.55 8.34 3.38
C CYS A 59 2.24 7.61 3.04
N ILE A 60 1.89 6.56 3.78
CA ILE A 60 0.62 5.85 3.63
C ILE A 60 -0.55 6.78 3.95
N LYS A 61 -0.51 7.50 5.08
CA LYS A 61 -1.52 8.51 5.41
C LYS A 61 -1.65 9.57 4.31
N TYR A 62 -0.52 10.06 3.80
CA TYR A 62 -0.52 11.03 2.71
C TYR A 62 -1.16 10.47 1.42
N LEU A 63 -0.85 9.21 1.05
CA LEU A 63 -1.45 8.51 -0.08
C LEU A 63 -2.97 8.42 0.04
N PHE A 64 -3.48 7.93 1.17
CA PHE A 64 -4.92 7.77 1.39
C PHE A 64 -5.64 9.12 1.46
N ASN A 65 -5.04 10.12 2.11
CA ASN A 65 -5.58 11.49 2.12
C ASN A 65 -5.63 12.12 0.73
N PHE A 66 -4.64 11.84 -0.12
CA PHE A 66 -4.65 12.28 -1.51
C PHE A 66 -5.77 11.59 -2.28
N ALA A 67 -5.89 10.26 -2.20
CA ALA A 67 -6.94 9.51 -2.89
C ALA A 67 -8.36 9.91 -2.43
N LYS A 68 -8.56 10.17 -1.13
CA LYS A 68 -9.83 10.64 -0.56
C LYS A 68 -10.30 11.99 -1.14
N LYS A 69 -9.40 12.80 -1.71
CA LYS A 69 -9.74 14.10 -2.31
C LYS A 69 -9.99 14.05 -3.82
N ASN A 70 -9.62 12.97 -4.49
CA ASN A 70 -9.69 12.86 -5.95
C ASN A 70 -10.74 11.80 -6.33
N LYS A 71 -11.57 12.09 -7.35
CA LYS A 71 -12.62 11.18 -7.84
C LYS A 71 -12.16 10.37 -9.06
N GLY A 72 -12.84 9.27 -9.36
CA GLY A 72 -12.57 8.43 -10.52
C GLY A 72 -11.51 7.34 -10.27
N TYR A 73 -10.96 6.79 -11.35
CA TYR A 73 -9.92 5.77 -11.29
C TYR A 73 -8.53 6.41 -11.25
N LEU A 74 -7.86 6.30 -10.10
CA LEU A 74 -6.55 6.87 -9.82
C LEU A 74 -5.50 5.76 -9.86
N ILE A 75 -4.42 5.99 -10.60
CA ILE A 75 -3.24 5.12 -10.63
C ILE A 75 -2.06 5.96 -10.16
N ILE A 76 -1.53 5.62 -8.98
CA ILE A 76 -0.43 6.35 -8.34
C ILE A 76 0.79 5.42 -8.32
N MET A 77 1.86 5.79 -9.02
CA MET A 77 3.07 4.98 -9.17
C MET A 77 4.27 5.60 -8.44
N THR A 78 5.17 4.79 -7.87
CA THR A 78 6.40 5.31 -7.24
C THR A 78 7.52 5.58 -8.25
N ASN A 79 7.34 5.20 -9.50
CA ASN A 79 8.27 5.46 -10.59
C ASN A 79 7.51 5.94 -11.83
N LYS A 80 7.83 7.13 -12.34
CA LYS A 80 7.16 7.69 -13.52
C LYS A 80 7.26 6.81 -14.78
N ASN A 81 8.28 5.95 -14.84
CA ASN A 81 8.51 5.03 -15.94
C ASN A 81 7.77 3.68 -15.77
N THR A 82 6.91 3.54 -14.74
CA THR A 82 6.03 2.37 -14.58
C THR A 82 5.15 2.15 -15.81
N TYR A 83 4.68 3.23 -16.43
CA TYR A 83 3.93 3.17 -17.68
C TYR A 83 4.67 3.87 -18.81
N LYS A 84 4.62 3.25 -20.00
CA LYS A 84 4.78 3.95 -21.28
C LYS A 84 3.38 4.25 -21.81
N PHE A 85 3.18 5.45 -22.33
CA PHE A 85 1.94 5.83 -23.00
C PHE A 85 2.19 5.86 -24.51
N ASP A 86 1.41 5.08 -25.26
CA ASP A 86 1.44 5.07 -26.73
C ASP A 86 0.07 5.50 -27.23
N ASP A 87 -0.01 6.63 -27.92
CA ASP A 87 -1.28 7.33 -28.25
C ASP A 87 -2.24 7.47 -27.06
N GLY A 88 -1.68 7.74 -25.87
CA GLY A 88 -2.44 7.87 -24.63
C GLY A 88 -2.90 6.54 -24.02
N VAL A 89 -2.61 5.40 -24.64
CA VAL A 89 -2.88 4.06 -24.10
C VAL A 89 -1.74 3.65 -23.14
N PRO A 90 -2.04 3.27 -21.88
CA PRO A 90 -1.03 2.94 -20.88
C PRO A 90 -0.54 1.49 -21.01
N PHE A 91 0.77 1.30 -21.19
CA PHE A 91 1.45 0.00 -21.20
C PHE A 91 2.43 -0.11 -20.03
N ILE A 92 2.28 -1.14 -19.19
CA ILE A 92 3.18 -1.38 -18.06
C ILE A 92 4.57 -1.74 -18.59
N GLN A 93 5.60 -1.04 -18.11
CA GLN A 93 7.01 -1.29 -18.44
C GLN A 93 7.79 -1.77 -17.22
N ASP A 94 7.66 -1.06 -16.10
CA ASP A 94 8.28 -1.44 -14.84
C ASP A 94 7.26 -2.16 -13.96
N THR A 95 7.54 -3.43 -13.69
CA THR A 95 6.71 -4.32 -12.86
C THR A 95 7.19 -4.40 -11.41
N VAL A 96 8.32 -3.77 -11.08
CA VAL A 96 8.96 -3.83 -9.75
C VAL A 96 8.45 -2.71 -8.84
N SER A 97 8.28 -1.51 -9.39
CA SER A 97 7.80 -0.36 -8.60
C SER A 97 6.39 -0.55 -8.06
N LEU A 98 6.11 0.11 -6.93
CA LEU A 98 4.80 0.06 -6.30
C LEU A 98 3.78 0.84 -7.14
N LEU A 99 2.60 0.25 -7.28
CA LEU A 99 1.45 0.86 -7.91
C LEU A 99 0.26 0.80 -6.95
N PHE A 100 -0.34 1.95 -6.69
CA PHE A 100 -1.55 2.08 -5.90
C PHE A 100 -2.71 2.45 -6.83
N ALA A 101 -3.72 1.58 -6.91
CA ALA A 101 -4.92 1.82 -7.70
C ALA A 101 -6.10 2.09 -6.77
N PHE A 102 -6.79 3.21 -7.00
CA PHE A 102 -8.01 3.58 -6.29
C PHE A 102 -9.13 3.75 -7.30
N SER A 103 -10.28 3.16 -7.03
CA SER A 103 -11.50 3.40 -7.80
C SER A 103 -12.54 4.05 -6.91
N ARG A 104 -12.92 5.28 -7.27
CA ARG A 104 -14.04 6.00 -6.70
C ARG A 104 -15.09 6.25 -7.77
N GLU A 105 -16.34 6.05 -7.41
CA GLU A 105 -17.45 6.36 -8.33
C GLU A 105 -17.41 7.83 -8.74
N ARG A 106 -17.81 8.07 -9.99
CA ARG A 106 -18.02 9.44 -10.48
C ARG A 106 -19.41 9.87 -10.03
N GLU A 107 -19.66 11.16 -9.88
CA GLU A 107 -20.94 11.73 -9.42
C GLU A 107 -22.17 11.23 -10.18
N LEU A 108 -22.01 10.71 -11.40
CA LEU A 108 -23.07 10.13 -12.21
C LEU A 108 -23.69 8.85 -11.61
N ASP A 109 -23.04 8.22 -10.64
CA ASP A 109 -23.48 6.96 -10.02
C ASP A 109 -24.17 7.15 -8.64
N GLY A 110 -24.42 8.40 -8.23
CA GLY A 110 -25.38 8.75 -7.18
C GLY A 110 -24.92 8.65 -5.73
N ASN A 111 -23.64 8.38 -5.42
CA ASN A 111 -23.13 8.42 -4.05
C ASN A 111 -21.67 8.93 -4.00
N ASP A 112 -21.46 10.04 -3.28
CA ASP A 112 -20.28 10.91 -3.46
C ASP A 112 -19.06 10.59 -2.57
N THR A 113 -19.10 9.48 -1.81
CA THR A 113 -18.04 9.11 -0.85
C THR A 113 -17.33 7.78 -1.15
N ASN A 114 -17.74 7.07 -2.20
CA ASN A 114 -17.45 5.64 -2.36
C ASN A 114 -16.00 5.35 -2.81
N ASN A 115 -15.24 4.58 -2.03
CA ASN A 115 -14.13 3.76 -2.55
C ASN A 115 -14.69 2.36 -2.86
N ARG A 116 -14.73 1.97 -4.14
CA ARG A 116 -15.23 0.63 -4.53
C ARG A 116 -14.13 -0.41 -4.65
N ASN A 117 -12.89 0.00 -4.94
CA ASN A 117 -11.75 -0.90 -5.03
C ASN A 117 -10.47 -0.14 -4.73
N PHE A 118 -9.74 -0.58 -3.71
CA PHE A 118 -8.33 -0.24 -3.55
C PHE A 118 -7.53 -1.50 -3.81
N ARG A 119 -6.55 -1.40 -4.72
CA ARG A 119 -5.62 -2.48 -4.98
C ARG A 119 -4.23 -1.92 -4.98
N ILE A 120 -3.38 -2.40 -4.06
CA ILE A 120 -1.95 -2.24 -4.22
C ILE A 120 -1.50 -3.36 -5.15
N ARG A 121 -0.95 -2.99 -6.31
CA ARG A 121 -0.17 -3.95 -7.10
C ARG A 121 1.28 -3.78 -6.69
N THR A 122 1.81 -4.81 -6.04
CA THR A 122 3.25 -4.98 -5.85
C THR A 122 3.68 -6.23 -6.61
N LYS A 123 4.95 -6.31 -7.01
CA LYS A 123 5.47 -7.47 -7.77
C LYS A 123 5.46 -8.77 -6.95
N SER A 124 5.60 -8.64 -5.64
CA SER A 124 5.64 -9.75 -4.69
C SER A 124 4.28 -9.92 -4.04
N ASP A 125 3.84 -11.16 -3.89
CA ASP A 125 2.72 -11.43 -2.98
C ASP A 125 3.06 -10.86 -1.60
N PRO A 126 2.12 -10.18 -0.95
CA PRO A 126 2.36 -9.64 0.38
C PRO A 126 2.78 -10.78 1.32
N ILE A 127 3.79 -10.53 2.14
CA ILE A 127 4.19 -11.46 3.20
C ILE A 127 2.97 -11.61 4.12
N GLN A 128 2.42 -12.82 4.18
CA GLN A 128 1.21 -13.08 4.94
C GLN A 128 1.40 -12.72 6.41
N ILE A 129 0.47 -11.95 6.93
CA ILE A 129 0.45 -11.57 8.35
C ILE A 129 -0.58 -12.42 9.07
N ASN A 130 -0.14 -13.06 10.15
CA ASN A 130 -1.04 -13.77 11.04
C ASN A 130 -1.84 -12.77 11.87
N PHE A 131 -3.11 -12.64 11.53
CA PHE A 131 -4.05 -11.81 12.28
C PHE A 131 -4.71 -12.58 13.41
N LYS A 132 -4.70 -12.00 14.61
CA LYS A 132 -5.63 -12.38 15.68
C LYS A 132 -6.90 -11.57 15.51
N ASN A 133 -8.05 -12.22 15.57
CA ASN A 133 -9.33 -11.55 15.38
C ASN A 133 -10.31 -11.81 16.53
N VAL A 134 -11.12 -10.80 16.83
CA VAL A 134 -12.21 -10.85 17.80
C VAL A 134 -13.43 -10.19 17.17
N GLN A 135 -14.54 -10.91 17.12
CA GLN A 135 -15.82 -10.37 16.69
C GLN A 135 -16.51 -9.66 17.86
N GLY A 136 -17.23 -8.58 17.56
CA GLY A 136 -18.00 -7.83 18.53
C GLY A 136 -18.94 -6.85 17.86
N ARG A 137 -19.35 -5.83 18.62
CA ARG A 137 -20.11 -4.70 18.12
C ARG A 137 -19.49 -3.41 18.64
N ASN A 138 -19.61 -2.33 17.87
CA ASN A 138 -19.26 -1.00 18.36
C ASN A 138 -20.35 -0.47 19.33
N ASN A 139 -20.16 0.76 19.84
CA ASN A 139 -21.11 1.41 20.76
C ASN A 139 -22.51 1.62 20.17
N GLU A 140 -22.60 1.70 18.83
CA GLU A 140 -23.85 1.87 18.07
C GLU A 140 -24.47 0.52 17.67
N LYS A 141 -23.95 -0.59 18.19
CA LYS A 141 -24.36 -1.97 17.89
C LYS A 141 -24.09 -2.43 16.45
N ILE A 142 -23.30 -1.69 15.67
CA ILE A 142 -22.83 -2.10 14.35
C ILE A 142 -21.85 -3.28 14.53
N PRO A 143 -22.00 -4.38 13.77
CA PRO A 143 -21.05 -5.48 13.79
C PRO A 143 -19.63 -5.01 13.48
N LEU A 144 -18.68 -5.50 14.28
CA LEU A 144 -17.29 -5.08 14.24
C LEU A 144 -16.38 -6.31 14.34
N LYS A 145 -15.34 -6.34 13.52
CA LYS A 145 -14.24 -7.29 13.64
C LYS A 145 -12.96 -6.54 13.97
N LYS A 146 -12.45 -6.78 15.18
CA LYS A 146 -11.16 -6.27 15.63
C LYS A 146 -10.09 -7.25 15.20
N ILE A 147 -9.12 -6.75 14.44
CA ILE A 147 -8.01 -7.49 13.88
C ILE A 147 -6.74 -6.93 14.53
N SER A 148 -5.87 -7.78 15.03
CA SER A 148 -4.59 -7.37 15.60
C SER A 148 -3.44 -8.17 15.01
N ALA A 149 -2.30 -7.51 14.84
CA ALA A 149 -1.06 -8.13 14.37
C ALA A 149 0.17 -7.54 15.06
N ASP A 150 1.27 -8.28 15.03
CA ASP A 150 2.53 -7.85 15.60
C ASP A 150 3.30 -6.92 14.64
N PHE A 151 3.10 -5.62 14.81
CA PHE A 151 3.85 -4.57 14.12
C PHE A 151 3.92 -3.29 14.96
N ASP A 152 4.91 -2.43 14.69
CA ASP A 152 5.04 -1.12 15.34
C ASP A 152 4.30 -0.02 14.57
N SER A 153 4.63 0.16 13.29
CA SER A 153 4.09 1.18 12.40
C SER A 153 3.53 0.57 11.12
N LEU A 154 2.55 1.23 10.50
CA LEU A 154 2.02 0.79 9.22
C LEU A 154 3.08 0.83 8.11
N ASN A 155 3.03 -0.17 7.24
CA ASN A 155 3.74 -0.27 5.97
C ASN A 155 2.79 -0.84 4.91
N VAL A 156 3.21 -0.83 3.65
CA VAL A 156 2.40 -1.27 2.50
C VAL A 156 1.98 -2.73 2.65
N ASN A 157 2.87 -3.60 3.15
CA ASN A 157 2.56 -5.01 3.36
C ASN A 157 1.41 -5.21 4.35
N ILE A 158 1.40 -4.45 5.46
CA ILE A 158 0.35 -4.50 6.48
C ILE A 158 -0.99 -4.02 5.92
N VAL A 159 -0.98 -2.90 5.20
CA VAL A 159 -2.20 -2.35 4.58
C VAL A 159 -2.78 -3.34 3.57
N GLN A 160 -1.94 -3.92 2.72
CA GLN A 160 -2.38 -4.90 1.72
C GLN A 160 -2.98 -6.15 2.38
N ASN A 161 -2.30 -6.73 3.38
CA ASN A 161 -2.83 -7.89 4.11
C ASN A 161 -4.18 -7.60 4.79
N PHE A 162 -4.34 -6.42 5.39
CA PHE A 162 -5.60 -6.03 6.02
C PHE A 162 -6.75 -5.92 5.01
N LEU A 163 -6.47 -5.33 3.85
CA LEU A 163 -7.47 -5.16 2.79
C LEU A 163 -7.79 -6.47 2.06
N ASP A 164 -6.81 -7.34 1.89
CA ASP A 164 -7.04 -8.70 1.40
C ASP A 164 -7.87 -9.48 2.41
N TYR A 165 -7.56 -9.39 3.70
CA TYR A 165 -8.35 -10.05 4.74
C TYR A 165 -9.81 -9.61 4.69
N SER A 166 -10.07 -8.30 4.65
CA SER A 166 -11.44 -7.81 4.60
C SER A 166 -12.11 -8.17 3.27
N TYR A 167 -11.44 -8.04 2.14
CA TYR A 167 -12.00 -8.43 0.83
C TYR A 167 -12.47 -9.89 0.77
N HIS A 168 -11.72 -10.83 1.35
CA HIS A 168 -12.09 -12.25 1.35
C HIS A 168 -13.18 -12.61 2.39
N ASP A 169 -13.55 -11.70 3.29
CA ASP A 169 -14.62 -11.88 4.29
C ASP A 169 -16.00 -11.35 3.79
N TYR A 170 -16.20 -11.32 2.47
CA TYR A 170 -17.40 -10.79 1.81
C TYR A 170 -18.69 -11.49 2.25
N ASP A 171 -18.65 -12.80 2.51
CA ASP A 171 -19.82 -13.56 2.97
C ASP A 171 -20.32 -13.13 4.35
N THR A 172 -19.43 -12.62 5.20
CA THR A 172 -19.81 -12.00 6.48
C THR A 172 -20.37 -10.60 6.24
N GLN A 173 -19.72 -9.80 5.38
CA GLN A 173 -20.11 -8.41 5.12
C GLN A 173 -21.52 -8.28 4.58
N LYS A 174 -21.90 -9.14 3.62
CA LYS A 174 -23.22 -9.07 2.96
C LYS A 174 -24.40 -9.41 3.87
N GLN A 175 -24.16 -9.87 5.11
CA GLN A 175 -25.20 -10.17 6.10
C GLN A 175 -25.68 -8.92 6.86
N PHE A 176 -24.93 -7.82 6.77
CA PHE A 176 -25.19 -6.60 7.52
C PHE A 176 -25.20 -5.41 6.58
N GLU A 177 -26.08 -4.43 6.84
CA GLU A 177 -26.11 -3.19 6.07
C GLU A 177 -24.75 -2.47 6.17
N ASP A 178 -24.26 -2.33 7.41
CA ASP A 178 -22.93 -1.83 7.73
C ASP A 178 -22.10 -2.87 8.49
N TYR A 179 -20.80 -2.93 8.20
CA TYR A 179 -19.85 -3.81 8.88
C TYR A 179 -18.49 -3.15 9.05
N ILE A 180 -17.91 -3.19 10.26
CA ILE A 180 -16.67 -2.49 10.57
C ILE A 180 -15.52 -3.49 10.71
N TYR A 181 -14.37 -3.16 10.12
CA TYR A 181 -13.08 -3.77 10.41
C TYR A 181 -12.15 -2.74 11.06
N GLU A 182 -11.48 -3.14 12.13
CA GLU A 182 -10.49 -2.31 12.83
C GLU A 182 -9.17 -3.07 12.92
N LEU A 183 -8.06 -2.45 12.49
CA LEU A 183 -6.71 -2.99 12.63
C LEU A 183 -5.98 -2.34 13.80
N TYR A 184 -5.50 -3.17 14.72
CA TYR A 184 -4.71 -2.80 15.88
C TYR A 184 -3.28 -3.32 15.76
N ASN A 185 -2.32 -2.56 16.27
CA ASN A 185 -0.92 -2.97 16.34
C ASN A 185 -0.61 -3.70 17.66
N LYS A 186 0.66 -4.09 17.88
CA LYS A 186 1.08 -4.82 19.09
C LYS A 186 0.94 -4.06 20.41
N LYS A 187 0.70 -2.75 20.33
CA LYS A 187 0.46 -1.85 21.48
C LYS A 187 -1.03 -1.57 21.69
N ASP A 188 -1.90 -2.33 21.01
CA ASP A 188 -3.35 -2.14 21.01
C ASP A 188 -3.79 -0.74 20.53
N SER A 189 -2.95 -0.09 19.72
CA SER A 189 -3.30 1.15 19.05
C SER A 189 -4.06 0.84 17.77
N LEU A 190 -5.24 1.44 17.64
CA LEU A 190 -5.99 1.43 16.38
C LEU A 190 -5.18 2.16 15.28
N LYS A 191 -5.09 1.56 14.10
CA LYS A 191 -4.28 2.03 12.97
C LYS A 191 -5.06 2.17 11.67
N ILE A 192 -6.03 1.29 11.44
CA ILE A 192 -6.92 1.37 10.28
C ILE A 192 -8.33 1.11 10.76
N ARG A 193 -9.28 1.92 10.28
CA ARG A 193 -10.70 1.65 10.40
C ARG A 193 -11.30 1.60 9.00
N GLN A 194 -11.96 0.50 8.67
CA GLN A 194 -12.66 0.32 7.41
C GLN A 194 -14.14 0.03 7.70
N VAL A 195 -15.03 0.79 7.08
CA VAL A 195 -16.47 0.63 7.25
C VAL A 195 -17.06 0.24 5.90
N TYR A 196 -17.59 -0.97 5.81
CA TYR A 196 -18.37 -1.41 4.65
C TYR A 196 -19.82 -0.98 4.82
N HIS A 197 -20.42 -0.62 3.70
CA HIS A 197 -21.78 -0.09 3.62
C HIS A 197 -22.60 -0.83 2.57
N ASN A 198 -23.91 -0.73 2.68
CA ASN A 198 -24.88 -1.30 1.74
C ASN A 198 -24.57 -2.78 1.43
N TYR A 199 -24.38 -3.60 2.46
CA TYR A 199 -24.09 -5.03 2.31
C TYR A 199 -22.78 -5.32 1.57
N GLY A 200 -21.76 -4.49 1.83
CA GLY A 200 -20.42 -4.65 1.24
C GLY A 200 -20.26 -4.09 -0.16
N LYS A 201 -21.22 -3.30 -0.68
CA LYS A 201 -21.14 -2.71 -2.03
C LYS A 201 -20.03 -1.67 -2.17
N TRP A 202 -19.70 -0.97 -1.09
CA TRP A 202 -18.65 0.04 -1.04
C TRP A 202 -18.14 0.18 0.40
N PHE A 203 -17.00 0.85 0.58
CA PHE A 203 -16.46 1.09 1.92
C PHE A 203 -15.79 2.46 2.05
N GLU A 204 -15.71 2.92 3.29
CA GLU A 204 -14.85 4.01 3.74
C GLU A 204 -13.65 3.44 4.48
N ILE A 205 -12.50 4.11 4.39
CA ILE A 205 -11.29 3.71 5.08
C ILE A 205 -10.53 4.92 5.59
N ASP A 206 -10.14 4.87 6.85
CA ASP A 206 -9.30 5.86 7.51
C ASP A 206 -8.01 5.21 8.03
N ILE A 207 -6.89 5.87 7.74
CA ILE A 207 -5.55 5.52 8.25
C ILE A 207 -5.23 6.47 9.41
N LEU A 208 -5.11 5.92 10.63
CA LEU A 208 -5.11 6.66 11.90
C LEU A 208 -3.71 6.90 12.45
#